data_AF-A0A960J364-F1
#
_entry.id   AF-A0A960J364-F1
#
_cell.length_a   1.000
_cell.length_b   1.000
_cell.length_c   1.000
_cell.angle_alpha   90.00
_cell.angle_beta   90.00
_cell.angle_gamma   90.00
#
_symmetry.space_group_name_H-M   'P 1'
#
loop_
_entity.id
_entity.type
_entity.pdbx_description
1 polymer ?
#
loop_
_entity_poly.entity_id
_entity_poly.type
_entity_poly.pdbx_seq_one_letter_code
_entity_poly.pdbx_strand_id
1 'polypeptide(L)'
;HAHPAVLEALGRAAAGGTSHLVLTPAAVELAQVLCETVPCAEKVSFHSTGSEATFFALRLARAATGRDKVLKFEGAFHGMHDYALVSTQWRWDPPPFPEAVADTFGIPAVLVPEVLVAPYNDLA
;
A
#
# COMPACT_ATOMS: atom_id res chain seq x y z
N HIS A 1 -9.06 -19.98 9.81
CA HIS A 1 -9.27 -20.33 8.37
C HIS A 1 -10.72 -20.76 8.16
N ALA A 2 -11.29 -20.50 6.98
CA ALA A 2 -12.66 -20.91 6.61
C ALA A 2 -13.77 -20.48 7.59
N HIS A 3 -13.81 -19.20 7.96
CA HIS A 3 -14.81 -18.69 8.90
C HIS A 3 -16.23 -18.87 8.34
N PRO A 4 -17.17 -19.52 9.05
CA PRO A 4 -18.49 -19.89 8.51
C PRO A 4 -19.27 -18.72 7.89
N ALA A 5 -19.32 -17.57 8.58
CA ALA A 5 -20.02 -16.38 8.08
C ALA A 5 -19.44 -15.85 6.75
N VAL A 6 -18.13 -15.99 6.54
CA VAL A 6 -17.47 -15.54 5.30
C VAL A 6 -17.80 -16.49 4.15
N LEU A 7 -17.80 -17.80 4.41
CA LEU A 7 -18.17 -18.81 3.41
C LEU A 7 -19.63 -18.67 2.97
N GLU A 8 -20.53 -18.43 3.92
CA GLU A 8 -21.95 -18.23 3.64
C GLU A 8 -22.18 -16.98 2.77
N ALA A 9 -21.53 -15.86 3.12
CA ALA A 9 -21.60 -14.62 2.34
C ALA A 9 -21.00 -14.79 0.93
N LEU A 10 -19.86 -15.48 0.82
CA LEU A 10 -19.23 -15.79 -0.46
C LEU A 10 -20.15 -16.63 -1.35
N GLY A 11 -20.78 -17.67 -0.80
CA GLY A 11 -21.69 -18.54 -1.53
C GLY A 11 -22.90 -17.78 -2.08
N ARG A 12 -23.50 -16.89 -1.27
CA ARG A 12 -24.59 -16.01 -1.71
C ARG A 12 -24.14 -15.05 -2.82
N ALA A 13 -22.99 -14.40 -2.66
CA ALA A 13 -22.48 -13.45 -3.65
C ALA A 13 -22.18 -14.15 -4.99
N ALA A 14 -21.50 -15.30 -4.94
CA ALA A 14 -21.10 -16.05 -6.13
C ALA A 14 -22.29 -16.55 -6.97
N ALA A 15 -23.44 -16.79 -6.36
CA ALA A 15 -24.66 -17.16 -7.09
C ALA A 15 -25.14 -16.06 -8.06
N GLY A 16 -24.80 -14.79 -7.81
CA GLY A 16 -25.08 -13.65 -8.68
C GLY A 16 -23.96 -13.30 -9.66
N GLY A 17 -22.85 -14.04 -9.65
CA GLY A 17 -21.61 -13.70 -10.36
C GLY A 17 -20.54 -13.13 -9.42
N THR A 18 -19.27 -13.28 -9.81
CA THR A 18 -18.11 -12.93 -8.95
C THR A 18 -17.38 -11.66 -9.39
N SER A 19 -17.71 -11.12 -10.56
CA SER A 19 -17.15 -9.88 -11.07
C SER A 19 -18.19 -9.15 -11.90
N HIS A 20 -18.32 -7.86 -11.61
CA HIS A 20 -19.18 -6.95 -12.33
C HIS A 20 -18.29 -5.80 -12.80
N LEU A 21 -18.29 -5.49 -14.10
CA LEU A 21 -17.47 -4.42 -14.69
C LEU A 21 -17.98 -3.01 -14.35
N VAL A 22 -18.75 -2.89 -13.26
CA VAL A 22 -19.47 -1.71 -12.80
C VAL A 22 -19.49 -1.71 -11.27
N LEU A 23 -19.72 -0.53 -10.68
CA LEU A 23 -19.88 -0.41 -9.24
C LEU A 23 -21.11 -1.19 -8.76
N THR A 24 -20.98 -1.88 -7.63
CA THR A 24 -22.07 -2.64 -7.01
C THR A 24 -22.50 -1.99 -5.69
N PRO A 25 -23.76 -2.17 -5.26
CA PRO A 25 -24.21 -1.71 -3.94
C PRO A 25 -23.34 -2.24 -2.79
N ALA A 26 -22.90 -3.50 -2.87
CA ALA A 26 -22.03 -4.11 -1.86
C ALA A 26 -20.67 -3.39 -1.73
N ALA A 27 -20.10 -2.90 -2.84
CA ALA A 27 -18.87 -2.11 -2.79
C ALA A 27 -19.09 -0.74 -2.13
N VAL A 28 -20.26 -0.12 -2.33
CA VAL A 28 -20.62 1.15 -1.68
C VAL A 28 -20.84 0.96 -0.18
N GLU A 29 -21.55 -0.10 0.22
CA GLU A 29 -21.75 -0.45 1.64
C GLU A 29 -20.41 -0.69 2.35
N LEU A 30 -19.52 -1.48 1.73
CA LEU A 30 -18.17 -1.69 2.26
C LEU A 30 -17.38 -0.38 2.38
N ALA A 31 -17.50 0.52 1.40
CA ALA A 31 -16.84 1.82 1.44
C ALA A 31 -17.32 2.68 2.62
N GLN A 32 -18.63 2.67 2.90
CA GLN A 32 -19.21 3.38 4.04
C GLN A 32 -18.67 2.83 5.37
N VAL A 33 -18.70 1.51 5.56
CA VAL A 33 -18.16 0.86 6.75
C VAL A 33 -16.69 1.21 6.96
N LEU A 34 -15.88 1.24 5.89
CA LEU A 34 -14.47 1.63 5.99
C LEU A 34 -14.27 3.09 6.41
N CYS A 35 -15.07 4.02 5.87
CA CYS A 35 -14.99 5.44 6.24
C CYS A 35 -15.46 5.69 7.69
N GLU A 36 -16.45 4.93 8.16
CA GLU A 36 -16.90 4.98 9.56
C GLU A 36 -15.86 4.38 10.53
N THR A 37 -15.12 3.36 10.08
CA THR A 37 -14.15 2.62 10.91
C THR A 37 -12.79 3.32 10.99
N VAL A 38 -12.34 3.97 9.91
CA VAL A 38 -11.01 4.60 9.82
C VAL A 38 -11.17 6.12 9.99
N PRO A 39 -10.80 6.72 11.14
CA PRO A 39 -11.17 8.11 11.46
C PRO A 39 -10.70 9.18 10.48
N CYS A 40 -9.61 8.92 9.74
CA CYS A 40 -9.07 9.84 8.74
C CYS A 40 -9.59 9.59 7.31
N ALA A 41 -10.41 8.56 7.09
CA ALA A 41 -10.88 8.19 5.77
C ALA A 41 -12.23 8.83 5.44
N GLU A 42 -12.25 9.79 4.53
CA GLU A 42 -13.47 10.39 3.99
C GLU A 42 -13.96 9.69 2.71
N LYS A 43 -13.04 9.05 1.98
CA LYS A 43 -13.25 8.32 0.73
C LYS A 43 -12.28 7.16 0.64
N VAL A 44 -12.69 6.10 -0.05
CA VAL A 44 -11.83 4.93 -0.31
C VAL A 44 -11.82 4.55 -1.79
N SER A 45 -10.71 3.94 -2.21
CA SER A 45 -10.54 3.28 -3.50
C SER A 45 -10.15 1.83 -3.27
N PHE A 46 -10.77 0.90 -4.00
CA PHE A 46 -10.48 -0.52 -3.88
C PHE A 46 -9.42 -0.95 -4.89
N HIS A 47 -8.52 -1.83 -4.45
CA HIS A 47 -7.46 -2.41 -5.25
C HIS A 47 -7.42 -3.93 -5.02
N SER A 48 -6.85 -4.69 -5.96
CA SER A 48 -6.81 -6.15 -5.87
C SER A 48 -5.74 -6.64 -4.90
N THR A 49 -4.72 -5.83 -4.62
CA THR A 49 -3.63 -6.17 -3.69
C THR A 49 -3.19 -4.99 -2.82
N GLY A 50 -2.50 -5.29 -1.72
CA GLY A 50 -1.86 -4.27 -0.90
C GLY A 50 -0.77 -3.49 -1.64
N SER A 51 -0.01 -4.14 -2.53
CA SER A 51 1.01 -3.49 -3.37
C SER A 51 0.42 -2.44 -4.31
N GLU A 52 -0.76 -2.71 -4.87
CA GLU A 52 -1.47 -1.71 -5.69
C GLU A 52 -1.95 -0.55 -4.82
N ALA A 53 -2.54 -0.85 -3.66
CA ALA A 53 -3.05 0.18 -2.76
C ALA A 53 -1.95 1.16 -2.33
N THR A 54 -0.78 0.68 -1.93
CA THR A 54 0.36 1.53 -1.57
C THR A 54 0.93 2.29 -2.78
N PHE A 55 1.01 1.64 -3.95
CA PHE A 55 1.48 2.29 -5.16
C PHE A 55 0.58 3.44 -5.61
N PHE A 56 -0.74 3.23 -5.62
CA PHE A 56 -1.71 4.26 -5.98
C PHE A 56 -1.79 5.36 -4.93
N ALA A 57 -1.66 5.05 -3.64
CA ALA A 57 -1.56 6.07 -2.58
C ALA A 57 -0.34 6.98 -2.80
N LEU A 58 0.81 6.40 -3.13
CA LEU A 58 2.03 7.15 -3.48
C LEU A 58 1.80 8.05 -4.71
N ARG A 59 1.18 7.51 -5.78
CA ARG A 59 0.85 8.30 -6.98
C ARG A 59 -0.12 9.45 -6.68
N LEU A 60 -1.11 9.22 -5.82
CA LEU A 60 -2.05 10.26 -5.39
C LEU A 60 -1.32 11.37 -4.62
N ALA A 61 -0.42 11.02 -3.69
CA ALA A 61 0.38 12.00 -2.97
C ALA A 61 1.24 12.86 -3.90
N ARG A 62 1.87 12.26 -4.93
CA ARG A 62 2.60 13.00 -5.95
C ARG A 62 1.71 13.92 -6.77
N ALA A 63 0.56 13.43 -7.25
CA ALA A 63 -0.38 14.22 -8.02
C ALA A 63 -0.91 15.43 -7.21
N ALA A 64 -1.15 15.24 -5.91
CA ALA A 64 -1.63 16.29 -5.02
C ALA A 64 -0.56 17.34 -4.67
N THR A 65 0.71 16.92 -4.54
CA THR A 65 1.79 17.79 -4.03
C THR A 65 2.73 18.32 -5.11
N GLY A 66 2.76 17.70 -6.29
CA GLY A 66 3.73 17.98 -7.36
C GLY A 66 5.17 17.57 -7.03
N ARG A 67 5.38 16.75 -5.99
CA ARG A 67 6.72 16.33 -5.53
C ARG A 67 7.02 14.90 -5.97
N ASP A 68 8.25 14.65 -6.41
CA ASP A 68 8.66 13.31 -6.87
C ASP A 68 9.13 12.41 -5.73
N LYS A 69 9.84 12.95 -4.74
CA LYS A 69 10.45 12.15 -3.68
C LYS A 69 9.43 11.61 -2.69
N VAL A 70 9.65 10.38 -2.23
CA VAL A 70 8.89 9.72 -1.15
C VAL A 70 9.84 9.36 -0.02
N LEU A 71 9.36 9.44 1.23
CA LEU A 71 10.08 8.95 2.39
C LEU A 71 9.46 7.64 2.87
N LYS A 72 10.30 6.66 3.20
CA LYS A 72 9.93 5.46 3.95
C LYS A 72 10.94 5.19 5.05
N PHE A 73 10.62 4.24 5.92
CA PHE A 73 11.52 3.79 6.96
C PHE A 73 12.34 2.56 6.53
N GLU A 74 13.59 2.49 6.98
CA GLU A 74 14.47 1.34 6.77
C GLU A 74 13.79 0.05 7.27
N GLY A 75 13.81 -1.01 6.46
CA GLY A 75 13.20 -2.29 6.79
C GLY A 75 11.67 -2.35 6.67
N ALA A 76 11.00 -1.24 6.33
CA ALA A 76 9.55 -1.22 6.21
C ALA A 76 9.10 -1.85 4.88
N PHE A 77 8.16 -2.79 4.95
CA PHE A 77 7.57 -3.45 3.77
C PHE A 77 6.26 -2.78 3.35
N HIS A 78 6.17 -2.37 2.09
CA HIS A 78 4.99 -1.70 1.52
C HIS A 78 4.51 -2.33 0.20
N GLY A 79 4.85 -3.61 -0.03
CA GLY A 79 4.51 -4.32 -1.26
C GLY A 79 5.67 -4.40 -2.26
N MET A 80 5.34 -4.81 -3.48
CA MET A 80 6.31 -5.27 -4.47
C MET A 80 6.46 -4.33 -5.69
N HIS A 81 6.13 -3.04 -5.54
CA HIS A 81 6.42 -2.03 -6.57
C HIS A 81 7.81 -1.42 -6.36
N ASP A 82 8.44 -0.92 -7.42
CA ASP A 82 9.85 -0.48 -7.40
C ASP A 82 10.21 0.46 -6.22
N TYR A 83 9.38 1.46 -5.93
CA TYR A 83 9.61 2.37 -4.78
C TYR A 83 9.51 1.68 -3.41
N ALA A 84 8.68 0.64 -3.27
CA ALA A 84 8.50 -0.07 -2.00
C ALA A 84 9.66 -1.03 -1.73
N LEU A 85 10.27 -1.59 -2.78
CA LEU A 85 11.39 -2.54 -2.77
C LEU A 85 12.78 -1.88 -2.64
N VAL A 86 12.81 -0.64 -2.15
CA VAL A 86 14.04 0.02 -1.71
C VAL A 86 14.14 -0.09 -0.19
N SER A 87 15.23 -0.65 0.32
CA SER A 87 15.55 -0.77 1.75
C SER A 87 14.45 -1.45 2.58
N THR A 88 13.95 -2.60 2.16
CA THR A 88 12.98 -3.44 2.89
C THR A 88 13.64 -4.44 3.83
N GLN A 89 14.94 -4.69 3.68
CA GLN A 89 15.67 -5.55 4.61
C GLN A 89 15.89 -4.84 5.93
N TRP A 90 15.37 -5.42 7.01
CA TRP A 90 15.58 -4.89 8.34
C TRP A 90 17.03 -5.03 8.78
N ARG A 91 17.57 -3.97 9.39
CA ARG A 91 18.91 -3.94 9.99
C ARG A 91 18.76 -3.70 11.49
N TRP A 92 19.51 -4.47 12.29
CA TRP A 92 19.54 -4.30 13.76
C TRP A 92 20.11 -2.94 14.17
N ASP A 93 21.11 -2.45 13.44
CA ASP A 93 21.82 -1.20 13.70
C ASP A 93 21.92 -0.40 12.38
N PRO A 94 20.81 0.23 11.95
CA PRO A 94 20.84 1.06 10.75
C PRO A 94 21.67 2.32 11.03
N PRO A 95 22.44 2.82 10.05
CA PRO A 95 23.15 4.08 10.22
C PRO A 95 22.15 5.23 10.44
N PRO A 96 22.57 6.36 11.06
CA PRO A 96 21.69 7.50 11.34
C PRO A 96 20.99 8.06 10.09
N PHE A 97 21.66 7.96 8.94
CA PHE A 97 21.12 8.32 7.63
C PHE A 97 21.24 7.11 6.70
N PRO A 98 20.25 6.20 6.68
CA PRO A 98 20.27 5.04 5.80
C PRO A 98 20.31 5.45 4.33
N GLU A 99 21.23 4.87 3.59
CA GLU A 99 21.24 4.99 2.14
C GLU A 99 20.10 4.16 1.54
N ALA A 100 19.47 4.70 0.50
CA ALA A 100 18.48 3.98 -0.28
C ALA A 100 19.17 2.85 -1.07
N VAL A 101 18.77 1.60 -0.83
CA VAL A 101 19.34 0.42 -1.50
C VAL A 101 18.22 -0.37 -2.18
N ALA A 102 18.36 -0.66 -3.47
CA ALA A 102 17.43 -1.54 -4.16
C ALA A 102 17.59 -2.99 -3.67
N ASP A 103 16.51 -3.64 -3.24
CA ASP A 103 16.57 -5.01 -2.70
C ASP A 103 16.59 -6.11 -3.77
N THR A 104 16.15 -5.79 -4.99
CA THR A 104 16.08 -6.72 -6.10
C THR A 104 16.74 -6.17 -7.35
N PHE A 105 17.31 -7.07 -8.16
CA PHE A 105 17.74 -6.71 -9.50
C PHE A 105 16.53 -6.35 -10.37
N GLY A 106 16.71 -5.38 -11.28
CA GLY A 106 15.68 -4.93 -12.21
C GLY A 106 15.03 -3.60 -11.85
N ILE A 107 15.22 -3.09 -10.63
CA ILE A 107 14.82 -1.72 -10.27
C ILE A 107 15.75 -0.73 -10.99
N PRO A 108 15.22 0.23 -11.79
CA PRO A 108 16.05 1.21 -12.48
C PRO A 108 16.87 2.05 -11.49
N ALA A 109 18.17 2.18 -11.73
CA ALA A 109 19.07 2.94 -10.83
C ALA A 109 18.64 4.42 -10.66
N VAL A 110 17.98 4.99 -11.67
CA VAL A 110 17.44 6.36 -11.62
C VAL A 110 16.28 6.52 -10.62
N LEU A 111 15.61 5.43 -10.23
CA LEU A 111 14.50 5.46 -9.28
C LEU A 111 14.98 5.52 -7.83
N VAL A 112 16.12 4.90 -7.51
CA VAL A 112 16.61 4.76 -6.13
C VAL A 112 16.78 6.13 -5.43
N PRO A 113 17.34 7.18 -6.05
CA PRO A 113 17.42 8.51 -5.46
C PRO A 113 16.07 9.21 -5.21
N GLU A 114 14.95 8.67 -5.72
CA GLU A 114 13.61 9.19 -5.46
C GLU A 114 12.97 8.63 -4.18
N VAL A 115 13.64 7.68 -3.52
CA VAL A 115 13.23 7.13 -2.23
C VAL A 115 14.21 7.61 -1.17
N LEU A 116 13.71 8.40 -0.22
CA LEU A 116 14.43 8.78 0.99
C LEU A 116 14.16 7.73 2.07
N VAL A 117 15.20 7.33 2.78
CA VAL A 117 15.11 6.32 3.84
C VAL A 117 15.50 6.94 5.16
N ALA A 118 14.66 6.72 6.18
CA ALA A 118 14.89 7.20 7.53
C ALA A 118 14.91 6.02 8.53
N PRO A 119 15.65 6.12 9.64
CA PRO A 119 15.50 5.19 10.75
C PRO A 119 14.09 5.26 11.33
N TYR A 120 13.50 4.11 11.66
CA TYR A 120 12.20 4.06 12.32
C TYR A 120 12.33 4.44 13.80
N ASN A 121 11.40 5.24 14.32
CA ASN A 121 11.36 5.68 15.72
C ASN A 121 12.58 6.49 16.20
N ASP A 122 13.31 7.13 15.29
CA ASP A 122 14.35 8.10 15.62
C ASP A 122 13.94 9.49 15.10
N LEU A 123 13.98 10.47 16.00
CA LEU A 123 13.55 11.85 15.74
C LEU A 123 14.72 12.82 15.62
N ALA A 124 15.95 12.36 15.89
CA ALA A 124 17.17 13.15 15.78
C ALA A 124 17.55 13.42 14.31
#